data_AF-A0A3N5Z138-F1
#
_entry.id   AF-A0A3N5Z138-F1
#
_cell.length_a   1.000
_cell.length_b   1.000
_cell.length_c   1.000
_cell.angle_alpha   90.00
_cell.angle_beta   90.00
_cell.angle_gamma   90.00
#
_symmetry.space_group_name_H-M   'P 1'
#
loop_
_entity.id
_entity.type
_entity.pdbx_description
1 polymer ?
#
loop_
_entity_poly.entity_id
_entity_poly.type
_entity_poly.pdbx_seq_one_letter_code
_entity_poly.pdbx_strand_id
1 'polypeptide(L)'
;MRQRRIVAVATLLSLTLLGGIPMGSVAAQSPLVPPEKFLGHQVGADNKLARWDKILEYVEMAAAASPRVKVRDLGKTTLGERFIS
;
A
#
# COMPACT_ATOMS: atom_id res chain seq x y z
N MET A 1 28.62 49.75 8.44
CA MET A 1 27.87 49.19 7.27
C MET A 1 28.02 47.68 7.05
N ARG A 2 29.00 46.96 7.63
CA ARG A 2 29.19 45.50 7.44
C ARG A 2 28.23 44.59 8.24
N GLN A 3 27.83 44.97 9.46
CA GLN A 3 26.94 44.16 10.31
C GLN A 3 25.49 44.07 9.80
N ARG A 4 24.96 45.10 9.13
CA ARG A 4 23.61 45.11 8.54
C ARG A 4 23.47 44.12 7.38
N ARG A 5 24.58 43.80 6.70
CA ARG A 5 24.62 42.81 5.61
C ARG A 5 24.62 41.37 6.14
N ILE A 6 25.26 41.13 7.28
CA ILE A 6 25.32 39.79 7.90
C ILE A 6 23.96 39.40 8.50
N VAL A 7 23.27 40.34 9.15
CA VAL A 7 21.92 40.10 9.68
C VAL A 7 20.91 39.82 8.55
N ALA A 8 20.99 40.56 7.44
CA ALA A 8 20.11 40.34 6.28
C ALA A 8 20.31 38.97 5.60
N VAL A 9 21.57 38.50 5.50
CA VAL A 9 21.90 37.18 4.94
C VAL A 9 21.48 36.05 5.90
N ALA A 10 21.63 36.23 7.21
CA ALA A 10 21.20 35.26 8.22
C ALA A 10 19.66 35.11 8.28
N THR A 11 18.92 36.21 8.12
CA THR A 11 17.44 36.17 8.03
C THR A 11 16.96 35.54 6.72
N LEU A 12 17.68 35.73 5.61
CA LEU A 12 17.37 35.06 4.34
C LEU A 12 17.66 33.55 4.38
N LEU A 13 18.71 33.12 5.08
CA LEU A 13 19.02 31.69 5.28
C LEU A 13 18.01 30.98 6.21
N SER A 14 17.44 31.71 7.16
CA SER A 14 16.46 31.17 8.12
C SER A 14 15.08 30.97 7.48
N LEU A 15 14.73 31.77 6.47
CA LEU A 15 13.44 31.66 5.77
C LEU A 15 13.40 30.49 4.77
N THR A 16 14.56 30.03 4.28
CA THR A 16 14.65 28.87 3.38
C THR A 16 14.59 27.51 4.07
N LEU A 17 14.77 27.44 5.40
CA LEU A 17 14.85 26.17 6.12
C LEU A 17 13.49 25.65 6.63
N LEU A 18 12.42 26.42 6.51
CA LEU A 18 11.08 26.06 7.02
C LEU A 18 10.12 25.51 5.94
N GLY A 19 10.53 25.46 4.66
CA GLY A 19 9.66 25.09 3.53
C GLY A 19 9.70 23.62 3.10
N GLY A 20 10.51 22.78 3.76
CA GLY A 20 10.88 21.46 3.25
C GLY A 20 10.34 20.27 4.06
N ILE A 21 9.14 20.34 4.65
CA ILE A 21 8.52 19.12 5.18
C ILE A 21 8.11 18.30 3.95
N PRO A 22 8.70 17.12 3.68
CA PRO A 22 8.15 16.24 2.67
C PRO A 22 6.77 15.83 3.20
N MET A 23 5.72 16.45 2.68
CA MET A 23 4.38 15.87 2.72
C MET A 23 4.52 14.53 2.01
N GLY A 24 4.73 13.47 2.78
CA GLY A 24 4.82 12.13 2.25
C GLY A 24 3.60 11.90 1.37
N SER A 25 3.83 11.59 0.10
CA SER A 25 2.76 11.30 -0.85
C SER A 25 1.85 10.24 -0.26
N VAL A 26 0.64 10.63 0.15
CA VAL A 26 -0.38 9.68 0.56
C VAL A 26 -0.80 8.98 -0.73
N ALA A 27 -0.20 7.80 -0.99
CA ALA A 27 -0.54 7.01 -2.15
C ALA A 27 -2.05 6.75 -2.11
N ALA A 28 -2.78 7.33 -3.06
CA ALA A 28 -4.21 7.09 -3.21
C ALA A 28 -4.41 5.58 -3.34
N GLN A 29 -5.07 4.98 -2.35
CA GLN A 29 -5.35 3.56 -2.38
C GLN A 29 -6.38 3.33 -3.47
N SER A 30 -5.99 2.62 -4.54
CA SER A 30 -6.94 2.18 -5.56
C SER A 30 -8.10 1.45 -4.87
N PRO A 31 -9.36 1.82 -5.16
CA PRO A 31 -10.51 1.20 -4.52
C PRO A 31 -10.55 -0.29 -4.87
N LEU A 32 -10.19 -1.13 -3.90
CA LEU A 32 -10.29 -2.58 -4.00
C LEU A 32 -11.74 -2.99 -3.78
N VAL A 33 -12.22 -3.97 -4.55
CA VAL A 33 -13.54 -4.57 -4.29
C VAL A 33 -13.52 -5.20 -2.89
N PRO A 34 -14.49 -4.93 -2.01
CA PRO A 34 -14.58 -5.61 -0.71
C PRO A 34 -14.69 -7.13 -0.88
N PRO A 35 -14.07 -7.92 0.02
CA PRO A 35 -14.04 -9.37 -0.11
C PRO A 35 -15.44 -9.97 -0.03
N GLU A 36 -16.36 -9.41 0.78
CA GLU A 36 -17.73 -9.95 0.84
C GLU A 36 -18.49 -9.74 -0.47
N LYS A 37 -18.20 -8.65 -1.19
CA LYS A 37 -18.79 -8.38 -2.51
C LYS A 37 -18.20 -9.29 -3.58
N PHE A 38 -16.90 -9.59 -3.51
CA PHE A 38 -16.24 -10.49 -4.44
C PHE A 38 -16.66 -11.96 -4.24
N LEU A 39 -16.75 -12.41 -2.98
CA LEU A 39 -17.11 -13.79 -2.63
C LEU A 39 -18.64 -14.02 -2.64
N GLY A 40 -19.45 -12.97 -2.55
CA GLY A 40 -20.91 -13.06 -2.51
C GLY A 40 -21.49 -13.46 -1.15
N HIS A 41 -20.65 -13.54 -0.11
CA HIS A 41 -21.03 -13.80 1.27
C HIS A 41 -20.03 -13.16 2.23
N GLN A 42 -20.41 -12.98 3.49
CA GLN A 42 -19.48 -12.47 4.49
C GLN A 42 -18.32 -13.45 4.71
N VAL A 43 -17.13 -12.90 4.93
CA VAL A 43 -15.94 -13.69 5.31
C VAL A 43 -16.16 -14.23 6.71
N GLY A 44 -16.02 -15.54 6.89
CA GLY A 44 -16.27 -16.20 8.18
C GLY A 44 -17.75 -16.52 8.45
N ALA A 45 -18.64 -16.37 7.46
CA ALA A 45 -20.03 -16.80 7.59
C ALA A 45 -20.15 -18.33 7.76
N ASP A 46 -21.10 -18.76 8.57
CA ASP A 46 -21.35 -20.18 8.86
C ASP A 46 -21.63 -20.97 7.58
N ASN A 47 -20.99 -22.14 7.46
CA ASN A 47 -21.10 -23.02 6.29
C ASN A 47 -20.72 -22.36 4.95
N LYS A 48 -19.93 -21.28 4.96
CA LYS A 48 -19.42 -20.62 3.76
C LYS A 48 -17.89 -20.59 3.76
N LEU A 49 -17.29 -21.40 2.90
CA LEU A 49 -15.86 -21.41 2.66
C LEU A 49 -15.58 -20.96 1.23
N ALA A 50 -14.71 -19.95 1.10
CA ALA A 50 -14.20 -19.55 -0.20
C ALA A 50 -13.30 -20.65 -0.77
N ARG A 51 -13.48 -20.96 -2.06
CA ARG A 51 -12.57 -21.87 -2.79
C ARG A 51 -11.19 -21.26 -2.92
N TRP A 52 -10.16 -22.10 -2.89
CA TRP A 52 -8.76 -21.69 -3.06
C TRP A 52 -8.53 -20.81 -4.30
N ASP A 53 -9.08 -21.21 -5.45
CA ASP A 53 -8.94 -20.44 -6.70
C ASP A 53 -9.46 -19.00 -6.57
N LYS A 54 -10.54 -18.80 -5.83
CA LYS A 54 -11.13 -17.48 -5.60
C LYS A 54 -10.33 -16.65 -4.61
N ILE A 55 -9.70 -17.29 -3.63
CA ILE A 55 -8.78 -16.61 -2.71
C ILE A 55 -7.56 -16.12 -3.50
N LEU A 56 -7.00 -16.98 -4.36
CA LEU A 56 -5.85 -16.66 -5.20
C LEU A 56 -6.15 -15.45 -6.11
N GLU A 57 -7.27 -15.49 -6.84
CA GLU A 57 -7.73 -14.41 -7.71
C GLU A 57 -7.85 -13.07 -6.97
N TYR A 58 -8.43 -13.09 -5.77
CA TYR A 58 -8.61 -11.89 -4.97
C TYR A 58 -7.30 -11.32 -4.42
N VAL A 59 -6.39 -12.19 -3.96
CA VAL A 59 -5.10 -11.77 -3.40
C VAL A 59 -4.18 -11.24 -4.50
N GLU A 60 -4.22 -11.81 -5.71
CA GLU A 60 -3.52 -11.28 -6.88
C GLU A 60 -4.07 -9.91 -7.31
N MET A 61 -5.40 -9.74 -7.32
CA MET A 61 -6.03 -8.44 -7.54
C MET A 61 -5.58 -7.41 -6.49
N ALA A 62 -5.49 -7.81 -5.21
CA ALA A 62 -5.03 -6.94 -4.13
C ALA A 62 -3.55 -6.55 -4.27
N ALA A 63 -2.71 -7.48 -4.71
CA ALA A 63 -1.30 -7.22 -5.00
C ALA A 63 -1.11 -6.24 -6.16
N ALA A 64 -1.95 -6.34 -7.20
CA ALA A 64 -1.92 -5.42 -8.33
C ALA A 64 -2.40 -4.00 -7.94
N ALA A 65 -3.38 -3.91 -7.05
CA ALA A 65 -3.98 -2.62 -6.65
C ALA A 65 -3.18 -1.87 -5.58
N SER A 66 -2.31 -2.55 -4.81
CA SER A 66 -1.65 -1.96 -3.65
C SER A 66 -0.18 -2.36 -3.54
N PRO A 67 0.76 -1.40 -3.44
CA PRO A 67 2.18 -1.70 -3.23
C PRO A 67 2.48 -2.33 -1.87
N ARG A 68 1.49 -2.39 -0.97
CA ARG A 68 1.60 -2.97 0.38
C ARG A 68 1.47 -4.50 0.38
N VAL A 69 0.84 -5.07 -0.65
CA VAL A 69 0.60 -6.50 -0.77
C VAL A 69 1.63 -7.08 -1.73
N LYS A 70 2.34 -8.12 -1.29
CA LYS A 70 3.33 -8.83 -2.10
C LYS A 70 2.95 -10.31 -2.10
N VAL A 71 2.79 -10.87 -3.29
CA VAL A 71 2.46 -12.28 -3.48
C VAL A 71 3.66 -12.94 -4.13
N ARG A 72 4.15 -14.01 -3.52
CA ARG A 72 5.24 -14.82 -4.06
C ARG A 72 4.76 -16.24 -4.29
N ASP A 73 5.05 -16.76 -5.47
CA ASP A 73 4.82 -18.16 -5.80
C ASP A 73 5.96 -19.00 -5.22
N LEU A 74 5.61 -19.97 -4.38
CA LEU A 74 6.53 -20.89 -3.73
C LEU A 74 6.56 -22.27 -4.41
N GLY A 75 5.82 -22.44 -5.51
CA GLY A 75 5.70 -23.68 -6.27
C GLY A 75 4.37 -24.38 -6.03
N LYS A 76 4.40 -25.72 -6.06
CA LYS A 76 3.20 -26.55 -5.92
C LYS A 76 3.14 -27.19 -4.54
N THR A 77 1.92 -27.32 -4.02
CA THR A 77 1.60 -28.15 -2.87
C THR A 77 1.72 -29.64 -3.22
N THR A 78 1.62 -30.52 -2.22
CA THR A 78 1.60 -31.97 -2.40
C THR A 78 0.48 -32.44 -3.34
N LEU A 79 -0.64 -31.71 -3.40
CA LEU A 79 -1.77 -32.01 -4.28
C LEU A 79 -1.67 -31.33 -5.65
N GLY A 80 -0.55 -30.65 -5.94
CA GLY A 80 -0.31 -30.00 -7.23
C GLY A 80 -0.87 -28.58 -7.37
N GLU A 81 -1.58 -28.09 -6.34
CA GLU A 81 -2.12 -26.72 -6.31
C GLU A 81 -1.03 -25.67 -6.08
N ARG A 82 -1.22 -24.44 -6.57
CA ARG A 82 -0.28 -23.33 -6.35
C ARG A 82 -0.16 -23.01 -4.86
N PHE A 83 1.07 -22.82 -4.39
CA PHE A 83 1.37 -22.39 -3.03
C PHE A 83 1.94 -20.97 -3.05
N ILE A 84 1.30 -20.05 -2.31
CA ILE A 84 1.68 -18.64 -2.30
C ILE A 84 1.96 -18.14 -0.87
N SER A 85 2.85 -17.15 -0.76
CA SER A 85 3.13 -16.38 0.47
C SER A 85 2.97 -14.88 0.26
#